data_AF-A0A925V4K2-F1
#
_entry.id   AF-A0A925V4K2-F1
#
_cell.length_a   1.000
_cell.length_b   1.000
_cell.length_c   1.000
_cell.angle_alpha   90.00
_cell.angle_beta   90.00
_cell.angle_gamma   90.00
#
_symmetry.space_group_name_H-M   'P 1'
#
loop_
_entity.id
_entity.type
_entity.pdbx_description
1 polymer ?
#
loop_
_entity_poly.entity_id
_entity_poly.type
_entity_poly.pdbx_seq_one_letter_code
_entity_poly.pdbx_strand_id
1 'polypeptide(L)'
;MTDDTDAALKTALDQIWADHQAGKITTLEYNTRRRELKQAHAKGAAAATTPPTGPQLTIVPPLPVDAPPAVPSTAETPPPGFAPVRPAFSSGDAPSGFAPTTTTGFAPPAGEAAPSDATLPSGGASSTADAAIAPAEPDPEAARAIASTWGSSGPKDWGGPRGRGDDPSVRIVHAPTGSGIGDGKSFLFMFGLRTARETDQKMTARELEQIVDDVEVLRAAGFTVVVDPQGGKQDFLDAIYGQGEGVVGLVPAGIYWSAHGHDDGRIECCDGQTINVGDIETAKVSPGLRLMVFGACYTGAYARTWRTALGGHPLVVGWGRPVTIDRAVEFLQSNEETDTDFDDLVARYVLDDQPIPPLPEHGQQPSASSTGRKDELTPRIAAIADLLGAVWREQETYHEVRVMLPNNRRHVVRVFITLATQPFFEGRPLIAVESEVGELSDLVEVDVLLNAIAMPGFARVNLVRGRADLPDIVVQGFLPHANATDTDVASLCYQVAQSADELELEIFGSDRNY
;
A
#
# COMPACT_ATOMS: atom_id res chain seq x y z
N MET A 1 -27.08 -29.39 -1.43
CA MET A 1 -27.13 -28.80 -0.07
C MET A 1 -26.50 -27.40 -0.02
N THR A 2 -25.83 -26.93 -1.09
CA THR A 2 -25.27 -25.57 -1.19
C THR A 2 -26.34 -24.50 -1.40
N ASP A 3 -27.33 -24.74 -2.28
CA ASP A 3 -28.30 -23.69 -2.70
C ASP A 3 -29.18 -23.11 -1.57
N ASP A 4 -29.59 -23.90 -0.57
CA ASP A 4 -30.43 -23.41 0.54
C ASP A 4 -29.63 -22.57 1.56
N THR A 5 -28.32 -22.79 1.66
CA THR A 5 -27.46 -22.09 2.63
C THR A 5 -27.18 -20.67 2.15
N ASP A 6 -26.97 -20.51 0.84
CA ASP A 6 -26.75 -19.20 0.21
C ASP A 6 -28.02 -18.32 0.25
N ALA A 7 -29.22 -18.92 0.12
CA ALA A 7 -30.49 -18.20 0.23
C ALA A 7 -30.73 -17.62 1.64
N ALA A 8 -30.31 -18.35 2.69
CA ALA A 8 -30.41 -17.90 4.07
C ALA A 8 -29.44 -16.76 4.38
N LEU A 9 -28.19 -16.86 3.89
CA LEU A 9 -27.22 -15.77 3.99
C LEU A 9 -27.74 -14.50 3.31
N LYS A 10 -28.25 -14.62 2.08
CA LYS A 10 -28.83 -13.50 1.33
C LYS A 10 -29.97 -12.83 2.12
N THR A 11 -30.91 -13.62 2.65
CA THR A 11 -32.04 -13.08 3.44
C THR A 11 -31.58 -12.30 4.66
N ALA A 12 -30.53 -12.78 5.35
CA ALA A 12 -30.01 -12.11 6.52
C ALA A 12 -29.20 -10.84 6.18
N LEU A 13 -28.47 -10.83 5.06
CA LEU A 13 -27.83 -9.62 4.54
C LEU A 13 -28.86 -8.56 4.12
N ASP A 14 -29.92 -8.97 3.44
CA ASP A 14 -31.03 -8.09 3.02
C ASP A 14 -31.71 -7.43 4.25
N GLN A 15 -31.83 -8.17 5.37
CA GLN A 15 -32.40 -7.64 6.61
C GLN A 15 -31.47 -6.64 7.31
N ILE A 16 -30.16 -6.91 7.36
CA ILE A 16 -29.15 -6.00 7.93
C ILE A 16 -29.13 -4.70 7.12
N TRP A 17 -29.21 -4.79 5.79
CA TRP A 17 -29.34 -3.64 4.91
C TRP A 17 -30.63 -2.86 5.15
N ALA A 18 -31.77 -3.54 5.27
CA ALA A 18 -33.05 -2.87 5.57
C ALA A 18 -33.03 -2.12 6.91
N ASP A 19 -32.34 -2.66 7.93
CA ASP A 19 -32.20 -1.99 9.21
C ASP A 19 -31.28 -0.76 9.14
N HIS A 20 -30.23 -0.79 8.31
CA HIS A 20 -29.37 0.35 8.03
C HIS A 20 -30.13 1.46 7.30
N GLN A 21 -30.84 1.12 6.23
CA GLN A 21 -31.67 2.06 5.47
C GLN A 21 -32.80 2.69 6.32
N ALA A 22 -33.32 1.95 7.30
CA ALA A 22 -34.30 2.46 8.25
C ALA A 22 -33.69 3.31 9.39
N GLY A 23 -32.36 3.50 9.41
CA GLY A 23 -31.64 4.23 10.46
C GLY A 23 -31.67 3.55 11.83
N LYS A 24 -31.96 2.25 11.89
CA LYS A 24 -32.02 1.48 13.15
C LYS A 24 -30.64 1.07 13.64
N ILE A 25 -29.67 1.01 12.73
CA ILE A 25 -28.27 0.71 13.01
C ILE A 25 -27.41 1.74 12.28
N THR A 26 -26.30 2.10 12.90
CA THR A 26 -25.27 2.98 12.31
C THR A 26 -24.57 2.29 11.14
N THR A 27 -23.86 3.05 10.30
CA THR A 27 -23.02 2.49 9.22
C THR A 27 -21.96 1.53 9.77
N LEU A 28 -21.36 1.87 10.91
CA LEU A 28 -20.43 0.98 11.61
C LEU A 28 -21.11 -0.33 12.01
N GLU A 29 -22.27 -0.27 12.68
CA GLU A 29 -23.02 -1.48 13.07
C GLU A 29 -23.51 -2.30 11.87
N TYR A 30 -23.89 -1.65 10.77
CA TYR A 30 -24.23 -2.30 9.51
C TYR A 30 -23.03 -3.11 8.98
N ASN A 31 -21.88 -2.46 8.86
CA ASN A 31 -20.65 -3.10 8.41
C ASN A 31 -20.28 -4.25 9.33
N THR A 32 -20.26 -4.05 10.65
CA THR A 32 -19.98 -5.12 11.64
C THR A 32 -20.93 -6.30 11.49
N ARG A 33 -22.26 -6.08 11.47
CA ARG A 33 -23.23 -7.18 11.39
C ARG A 33 -23.16 -7.94 10.06
N ARG A 34 -22.98 -7.21 8.95
CA ARG A 34 -22.80 -7.78 7.61
C ARG A 34 -21.57 -8.71 7.59
N ARG A 35 -20.49 -8.26 8.23
CA ARG A 35 -19.19 -8.93 8.31
C ARG A 35 -19.26 -10.19 9.18
N GLU A 36 -19.80 -10.10 10.40
CA GLU A 36 -20.02 -11.24 11.31
C GLU A 36 -20.83 -12.36 10.64
N LEU A 37 -21.88 -11.99 9.89
CA LEU A 37 -22.75 -12.93 9.20
C LEU A 37 -22.04 -13.67 8.07
N LYS A 38 -21.26 -12.96 7.24
CA LYS A 38 -20.44 -13.57 6.17
C LYS A 38 -19.39 -14.52 6.76
N GLN A 39 -18.73 -14.15 7.86
CA GLN A 39 -17.76 -15.01 8.53
C GLN A 39 -18.39 -16.29 9.11
N ALA A 40 -19.54 -16.18 9.76
CA ALA A 40 -20.25 -17.33 10.30
C ALA A 40 -20.61 -18.34 9.20
N HIS A 41 -21.03 -17.83 8.03
CA HIS A 41 -21.31 -18.65 6.87
C HIS A 41 -20.06 -19.34 6.31
N ALA A 42 -18.95 -18.61 6.17
CA ALA A 42 -17.68 -19.16 5.68
C ALA A 42 -17.11 -20.24 6.62
N LYS A 43 -17.14 -20.00 7.94
CA LYS A 43 -16.73 -20.99 8.96
C LYS A 43 -17.62 -22.24 8.91
N GLY A 44 -18.93 -22.08 8.71
CA GLY A 44 -19.87 -23.19 8.53
C GLY A 44 -19.58 -24.03 7.28
N ALA A 45 -19.26 -23.38 6.16
CA ALA A 45 -18.91 -24.05 4.90
C ALA A 45 -17.57 -24.80 4.99
N ALA A 46 -16.57 -24.25 5.68
CA ALA A 46 -15.28 -24.89 5.91
C ALA A 46 -15.40 -26.13 6.83
N ALA A 47 -16.24 -26.07 7.86
CA ALA A 47 -16.50 -27.22 8.73
C ALA A 47 -17.20 -28.38 8.01
N ALA A 48 -18.06 -28.09 7.03
CA ALA A 48 -18.78 -29.11 6.26
C ALA A 48 -17.91 -29.85 5.22
N THR A 49 -16.73 -29.33 4.89
CA THR A 49 -15.83 -29.90 3.86
C THR A 49 -14.66 -30.69 4.44
N THR A 50 -14.52 -30.77 5.77
CA THR A 50 -13.45 -31.54 6.41
C THR A 50 -13.82 -33.03 6.49
N PRO A 51 -13.07 -33.96 5.86
CA PRO A 51 -13.36 -35.39 5.94
C PRO A 51 -13.03 -35.94 7.33
N PRO A 52 -13.74 -36.99 7.79
CA PRO A 52 -13.52 -37.56 9.12
C PRO A 52 -12.12 -38.18 9.22
N THR A 53 -11.39 -37.79 10.26
CA THR A 53 -10.04 -38.25 10.57
C THR A 53 -10.03 -39.77 10.81
N GLY A 54 -9.21 -40.48 10.04
CA GLY A 54 -8.93 -41.91 10.25
C GLY A 54 -8.19 -42.19 11.57
N PRO A 55 -8.07 -43.48 11.98
CA PRO A 55 -7.64 -43.86 13.32
C PRO A 55 -6.20 -43.44 13.64
N GLN A 56 -6.00 -42.89 14.84
CA GLN A 56 -4.72 -42.44 15.36
C GLN A 56 -3.72 -43.60 15.49
N LEU A 57 -2.53 -43.42 14.92
CA LEU A 57 -1.37 -44.28 15.14
C LEU A 57 -0.69 -43.92 16.47
N THR A 58 -0.54 -44.93 17.33
CA THR A 58 0.20 -44.85 18.60
C THR A 58 1.69 -44.66 18.34
N ILE A 59 2.27 -43.59 18.87
CA ILE A 59 3.71 -43.29 18.78
C ILE A 59 4.46 -44.20 19.77
N VAL A 60 5.39 -45.02 19.25
CA VAL A 60 6.36 -45.81 20.03
C VAL A 60 7.64 -44.97 20.19
N PRO A 61 8.26 -44.88 21.38
CA PRO A 61 9.47 -44.10 21.60
C PRO A 61 10.69 -44.70 20.89
N PRO A 62 11.68 -43.87 20.47
CA PRO A 62 12.83 -44.33 19.69
C PRO A 62 13.84 -45.11 20.55
N LEU A 63 14.43 -46.14 19.94
CA LEU A 63 15.59 -46.86 20.46
C LEU A 63 16.87 -46.00 20.36
N PRO A 64 17.86 -46.21 21.25
CA PRO A 64 19.11 -45.45 21.25
C PRO A 64 19.99 -45.85 20.05
N VAL A 65 20.60 -44.86 19.42
CA VAL A 65 21.46 -45.00 18.24
C VAL A 65 22.92 -45.13 18.70
N ASP A 66 23.57 -46.23 18.32
CA ASP A 66 25.01 -46.45 18.52
C ASP A 66 25.86 -45.50 17.65
N ALA A 67 27.02 -45.13 18.19
CA ALA A 67 27.96 -44.18 17.59
C ALA A 67 28.55 -44.67 16.24
N PRO A 68 28.76 -43.79 15.26
CA PRO A 68 29.39 -44.16 13.99
C PRO A 68 30.91 -44.30 14.12
N PRO A 69 31.55 -45.22 13.35
CA PRO A 69 32.99 -45.39 13.36
C PRO A 69 33.71 -44.30 12.56
N ALA A 70 34.95 -44.00 12.99
CA ALA A 70 35.84 -43.04 12.36
C ALA A 70 36.27 -43.45 10.94
N VAL A 71 36.29 -42.49 10.01
CA VAL A 71 36.82 -42.64 8.64
C VAL A 71 38.07 -41.76 8.49
N PRO A 72 39.16 -42.25 7.86
CA PRO A 72 40.43 -41.53 7.78
C PRO A 72 40.47 -40.46 6.68
N SER A 73 41.26 -39.43 6.96
CA SER A 73 41.60 -38.29 6.11
C SER A 73 42.45 -38.67 4.89
N THR A 74 42.05 -38.24 3.70
CA THR A 74 42.94 -38.06 2.54
C THR A 74 42.71 -36.68 1.94
N ALA A 75 43.81 -35.93 1.81
CA ALA A 75 43.89 -34.61 1.22
C ALA A 75 43.81 -34.70 -0.32
N GLU A 76 42.96 -33.89 -0.93
CA GLU A 76 43.01 -33.56 -2.35
C GLU A 76 43.06 -32.05 -2.55
N THR A 77 43.98 -31.65 -3.42
CA THR A 77 44.31 -30.30 -3.86
C THR A 77 43.23 -29.72 -4.78
N PRO A 78 42.83 -28.44 -4.67
CA PRO A 78 41.84 -27.85 -5.56
C PRO A 78 42.45 -27.39 -6.92
N PRO A 79 41.69 -27.45 -8.03
CA PRO A 79 42.09 -26.92 -9.33
C PRO A 79 41.89 -25.38 -9.44
N PRO A 80 42.49 -24.71 -10.44
CA PRO A 80 42.57 -23.25 -10.48
C PRO A 80 41.38 -22.58 -11.18
N GLY A 81 40.94 -21.46 -10.60
CA GLY A 81 40.70 -20.20 -11.29
C GLY A 81 39.44 -20.04 -12.15
N PHE A 82 38.41 -19.40 -11.58
CA PHE A 82 37.44 -18.60 -12.34
C PHE A 82 37.58 -17.13 -11.92
N ALA A 83 37.92 -16.27 -12.88
CA ALA A 83 37.97 -14.82 -12.72
C ALA A 83 36.57 -14.22 -12.91
N PRO A 84 36.13 -13.25 -12.08
CA PRO A 84 34.88 -12.54 -12.32
C PRO A 84 35.07 -11.40 -13.33
N VAL A 85 34.23 -11.41 -14.36
CA VAL A 85 34.03 -10.32 -15.32
C VAL A 85 33.26 -9.19 -14.62
N ARG A 86 33.83 -7.99 -14.58
CA ARG A 86 33.16 -6.75 -14.17
C ARG A 86 32.33 -6.19 -15.33
N PRO A 87 31.05 -5.80 -15.15
CA PRO A 87 30.45 -4.78 -15.98
C PRO A 87 30.74 -3.38 -15.38
N ALA A 88 31.24 -2.49 -16.23
CA ALA A 88 31.43 -1.09 -15.91
C ALA A 88 30.10 -0.34 -16.07
N PHE A 89 29.60 0.28 -15.00
CA PHE A 89 28.61 1.35 -15.10
C PHE A 89 29.31 2.69 -14.87
N SER A 90 29.22 3.55 -15.88
CA SER A 90 29.72 4.92 -15.89
C SER A 90 28.74 5.81 -15.11
N SER A 91 29.23 6.42 -14.04
CA SER A 91 28.57 7.53 -13.36
C SER A 91 28.73 8.79 -14.22
N GLY A 92 27.63 9.31 -14.74
CA GLY A 92 27.56 10.61 -15.39
C GLY A 92 27.41 11.73 -14.37
N ASP A 93 28.11 12.82 -14.67
CA ASP A 93 28.36 14.00 -13.83
C ASP A 93 27.12 14.73 -13.32
N ALA A 94 27.21 15.18 -12.05
CA ALA A 94 26.35 16.23 -11.50
C ALA A 94 27.03 17.60 -11.67
N PRO A 95 26.33 18.65 -12.14
CA PRO A 95 26.84 20.01 -12.00
C PRO A 95 26.42 20.60 -10.65
N SER A 96 27.45 20.94 -9.88
CA SER A 96 27.42 21.85 -8.75
C SER A 96 26.98 23.26 -9.14
N GLY A 97 26.17 23.91 -8.29
CA GLY A 97 26.26 25.36 -8.11
C GLY A 97 24.93 26.05 -7.86
N PHE A 98 24.59 26.31 -6.60
CA PHE A 98 23.87 27.52 -6.22
C PHE A 98 24.34 28.00 -4.85
N ALA A 99 24.86 29.24 -4.84
CA ALA A 99 25.29 29.99 -3.66
C ALA A 99 24.07 30.65 -2.96
N PRO A 100 24.18 31.01 -1.66
CA PRO A 100 23.04 31.45 -0.87
C PRO A 100 22.72 32.92 -1.13
N THR A 101 21.42 33.24 -1.26
CA THR A 101 20.96 34.63 -1.29
C THR A 101 20.31 34.98 0.04
N THR A 102 20.62 36.19 0.49
CA THR A 102 20.39 36.76 1.81
C THR A 102 18.95 37.15 2.10
N THR A 103 18.58 36.98 3.37
CA THR A 103 17.34 37.34 4.06
C THR A 103 17.20 38.84 4.27
N THR A 104 16.06 39.42 3.86
CA THR A 104 15.40 40.64 4.39
C THR A 104 13.99 40.67 3.77
N GLY A 105 12.85 40.92 4.39
CA GLY A 105 12.42 41.31 5.73
C GLY A 105 10.88 41.42 5.64
N PHE A 106 10.16 41.01 6.69
CA PHE A 106 8.70 41.06 6.75
C PHE A 106 8.26 42.18 7.70
N ALA A 107 7.32 43.01 7.27
CA ALA A 107 6.39 43.76 8.13
C ALA A 107 5.07 44.01 7.36
N PRO A 108 3.89 43.87 7.99
CA PRO A 108 2.58 43.97 7.32
C PRO A 108 1.97 45.36 7.46
N PRO A 109 0.81 45.60 6.80
CA PRO A 109 -0.25 46.29 7.51
C PRO A 109 -1.63 45.62 7.42
N ALA A 110 -2.38 45.79 8.51
CA ALA A 110 -3.84 45.75 8.62
C ALA A 110 -4.49 46.72 7.60
N GLY A 111 -5.74 46.62 7.16
CA GLY A 111 -6.95 45.90 7.58
C GLY A 111 -8.13 46.81 7.20
N GLU A 112 -9.28 46.28 6.77
CA GLU A 112 -10.62 46.88 7.00
C GLU A 112 -11.74 46.03 6.38
N ALA A 113 -12.92 46.15 6.97
CA ALA A 113 -14.06 45.25 6.86
C ALA A 113 -15.25 45.84 6.06
N ALA A 114 -15.94 44.95 5.31
CA ALA A 114 -17.40 44.81 5.09
C ALA A 114 -18.23 46.00 4.54
N PRO A 115 -19.56 45.88 4.24
CA PRO A 115 -20.43 44.71 3.91
C PRO A 115 -21.32 44.93 2.64
N SER A 116 -22.11 43.92 2.23
CA SER A 116 -23.59 43.94 2.12
C SER A 116 -24.22 43.06 1.02
N ASP A 117 -25.24 42.30 1.46
CA ASP A 117 -26.49 41.86 0.84
C ASP A 117 -26.67 41.78 -0.69
N ALA A 118 -27.18 40.62 -1.15
CA ALA A 118 -28.39 40.55 -1.99
C ALA A 118 -28.93 39.10 -2.14
N THR A 119 -30.01 38.83 -1.40
CA THR A 119 -31.30 38.25 -1.83
C THR A 119 -31.39 37.24 -2.98
N LEU A 120 -31.99 36.09 -2.65
CA LEU A 120 -32.59 35.05 -3.52
C LEU A 120 -33.67 35.61 -4.49
N PRO A 121 -34.04 34.81 -5.50
CA PRO A 121 -35.46 34.45 -5.57
C PRO A 121 -35.72 32.95 -5.78
N SER A 122 -36.76 32.52 -5.08
CA SER A 122 -37.50 31.27 -5.20
C SER A 122 -38.25 31.15 -6.54
N GLY A 123 -38.22 29.96 -7.14
CA GLY A 123 -39.15 29.56 -8.21
C GLY A 123 -39.57 28.11 -8.00
N GLY A 124 -40.84 27.90 -7.68
CA GLY A 124 -41.46 26.57 -7.60
C GLY A 124 -42.19 26.18 -8.89
N ALA A 125 -42.19 24.89 -9.20
CA ALA A 125 -43.18 24.17 -10.01
C ALA A 125 -42.94 22.65 -9.76
N SER A 126 -43.80 21.96 -9.03
CA SER A 126 -45.02 21.24 -9.47
C SER A 126 -44.78 19.91 -10.21
N SER A 127 -45.00 18.83 -9.45
CA SER A 127 -45.65 17.55 -9.79
C SER A 127 -45.27 16.79 -11.08
N THR A 128 -44.84 15.53 -10.91
CA THR A 128 -45.68 14.33 -11.14
C THR A 128 -45.05 13.14 -10.41
N ALA A 129 -45.85 12.44 -9.60
CA ALA A 129 -45.49 11.18 -8.99
C ALA A 129 -45.58 10.07 -10.05
N ASP A 130 -44.46 9.40 -10.32
CA ASP A 130 -44.44 8.14 -11.04
C ASP A 130 -43.97 7.02 -10.11
N ALA A 131 -44.64 5.88 -10.26
CA ALA A 131 -44.62 4.74 -9.37
C ALA A 131 -43.22 4.13 -9.22
N ALA A 132 -42.89 3.77 -7.98
CA ALA A 132 -41.70 3.03 -7.61
C ALA A 132 -41.58 1.72 -8.41
N ILE A 133 -40.56 1.65 -9.27
CA ILE A 133 -40.07 0.40 -9.85
C ILE A 133 -39.10 -0.17 -8.81
N ALA A 134 -39.37 -1.39 -8.34
CA ALA A 134 -38.49 -2.09 -7.41
C ALA A 134 -37.06 -2.21 -7.99
N PRO A 135 -36.00 -1.98 -7.19
CA PRO A 135 -34.63 -2.12 -7.67
C PRO A 135 -34.35 -3.56 -8.06
N ALA A 136 -33.81 -3.74 -9.26
CA ALA A 136 -33.35 -5.04 -9.77
C ALA A 136 -32.11 -5.52 -8.99
N GLU A 137 -32.02 -6.84 -8.80
CA GLU A 137 -30.88 -7.53 -8.19
C GLU A 137 -29.56 -7.21 -8.92
N PRO A 138 -28.41 -7.28 -8.22
CA PRO A 138 -27.11 -7.05 -8.83
C PRO A 138 -26.82 -8.10 -9.91
N ASP A 139 -26.28 -7.64 -11.03
CA ASP A 139 -25.92 -8.50 -12.16
C ASP A 139 -24.40 -8.77 -12.17
N PRO A 140 -23.92 -9.88 -11.54
CA PRO A 140 -22.53 -10.32 -11.66
C PRO A 140 -22.14 -10.68 -13.11
N GLU A 141 -23.10 -10.83 -14.02
CA GLU A 141 -22.87 -10.98 -15.45
C GLU A 141 -22.38 -9.67 -16.07
N ALA A 142 -22.73 -8.49 -15.54
CA ALA A 142 -22.22 -7.20 -16.03
C ALA A 142 -20.72 -7.00 -15.75
N ALA A 143 -20.25 -7.37 -14.55
CA ALA A 143 -18.82 -7.34 -14.21
C ALA A 143 -18.02 -8.38 -15.04
N ARG A 144 -18.58 -9.58 -15.24
CA ARG A 144 -18.01 -10.60 -16.14
C ARG A 144 -18.07 -10.19 -17.61
N ALA A 145 -19.09 -9.45 -18.03
CA ALA A 145 -19.24 -8.95 -19.38
C ALA A 145 -18.13 -7.95 -19.72
N ILE A 146 -17.78 -7.06 -18.78
CA ILE A 146 -16.61 -6.18 -18.91
C ILE A 146 -15.34 -6.99 -19.09
N ALA A 147 -15.10 -8.03 -18.29
CA ALA A 147 -13.92 -8.90 -18.44
C ALA A 147 -13.91 -9.68 -19.78
N SER A 148 -15.07 -9.95 -20.36
CA SER A 148 -15.23 -10.73 -21.59
C SER A 148 -15.01 -9.95 -22.90
N THR A 149 -15.10 -8.61 -22.88
CA THR A 149 -14.92 -7.75 -24.09
C THR A 149 -13.45 -7.58 -24.50
N TRP A 150 -12.50 -8.08 -23.71
CA TRP A 150 -11.06 -7.86 -23.89
C TRP A 150 -10.43 -8.66 -25.04
N GLY A 151 -11.23 -9.46 -25.78
CA GLY A 151 -10.76 -10.35 -26.86
C GLY A 151 -11.18 -9.98 -28.28
N SER A 152 -12.02 -8.97 -28.51
CA SER A 152 -12.65 -8.74 -29.82
C SER A 152 -12.15 -7.54 -30.64
N SER A 153 -11.19 -6.75 -30.15
CA SER A 153 -10.57 -5.66 -30.93
C SER A 153 -9.17 -6.05 -31.39
N GLY A 154 -8.87 -5.88 -32.69
CA GLY A 154 -7.57 -6.19 -33.30
C GLY A 154 -6.35 -5.48 -32.69
N PRO A 155 -5.15 -5.69 -33.23
CA PRO A 155 -3.90 -5.22 -32.64
C PRO A 155 -3.92 -3.70 -32.42
N LYS A 156 -3.78 -3.25 -31.16
CA LYS A 156 -3.69 -1.83 -30.80
C LYS A 156 -2.31 -1.28 -31.22
N ASP A 157 -2.31 -0.31 -32.12
CA ASP A 157 -1.12 0.42 -32.58
C ASP A 157 -0.98 1.71 -31.77
N TRP A 158 0.10 1.82 -31.01
CA TRP A 158 0.41 2.98 -30.15
C TRP A 158 1.25 4.05 -30.86
N GLY A 159 1.50 3.91 -32.18
CA GLY A 159 2.34 4.83 -32.96
C GLY A 159 1.61 5.73 -33.96
N GLY A 160 0.28 5.65 -34.09
CA GLY A 160 -0.47 6.37 -35.12
C GLY A 160 -1.11 7.70 -34.65
N PRO A 161 -1.37 8.66 -35.56
CA PRO A 161 -2.00 9.96 -35.25
C PRO A 161 -3.48 9.89 -34.81
N ARG A 162 -4.00 8.69 -34.53
CA ARG A 162 -5.32 8.42 -33.93
C ARG A 162 -5.19 7.81 -32.53
N GLY A 163 -4.18 8.26 -31.78
CA GLY A 163 -3.87 7.79 -30.42
C GLY A 163 -5.03 8.02 -29.45
N ARG A 164 -5.88 7.01 -29.32
CA ARG A 164 -6.67 6.64 -28.15
C ARG A 164 -7.03 5.16 -28.34
N GLY A 165 -6.40 4.30 -27.54
CA GLY A 165 -6.63 2.86 -27.53
C GLY A 165 -7.59 2.42 -26.43
N ASP A 166 -8.19 3.37 -25.72
CA ASP A 166 -9.29 3.18 -24.80
C ASP A 166 -10.58 2.96 -25.59
N ASP A 167 -11.33 1.93 -25.22
CA ASP A 167 -12.69 1.75 -25.69
C ASP A 167 -13.61 2.51 -24.72
N PRO A 168 -14.15 3.69 -25.10
CA PRO A 168 -14.97 4.50 -24.21
C PRO A 168 -16.28 3.78 -23.82
N SER A 169 -16.65 2.70 -24.51
CA SER A 169 -17.81 1.88 -24.13
C SER A 169 -17.59 1.02 -22.88
N VAL A 170 -16.34 0.95 -22.38
CA VAL A 170 -16.01 0.13 -21.20
C VAL A 170 -16.17 0.93 -19.89
N ARG A 171 -16.20 2.27 -19.95
CA ARG A 171 -16.53 3.09 -18.78
C ARG A 171 -18.01 2.91 -18.43
N ILE A 172 -18.29 2.61 -17.17
CA ILE A 172 -19.64 2.46 -16.66
C ILE A 172 -19.94 3.56 -15.65
N VAL A 173 -21.08 4.22 -15.85
CA VAL A 173 -21.61 5.22 -14.93
C VAL A 173 -22.82 4.63 -14.24
N HIS A 174 -22.69 4.38 -12.94
CA HIS A 174 -23.75 3.86 -12.12
C HIS A 174 -24.52 5.01 -11.47
N ALA A 175 -25.79 5.14 -11.83
CA ALA A 175 -26.71 6.08 -11.18
C ALA A 175 -26.93 5.70 -9.70
N PRO A 176 -27.15 6.69 -8.82
CA PRO A 176 -27.50 6.44 -7.43
C PRO A 176 -28.78 5.61 -7.33
N THR A 177 -28.83 4.73 -6.34
CA THR A 177 -30.01 3.90 -6.03
C THR A 177 -30.76 4.39 -4.81
N GLY A 178 -30.12 5.24 -4.00
CA GLY A 178 -30.72 5.92 -2.85
C GLY A 178 -30.43 7.41 -2.88
N SER A 179 -30.70 8.06 -1.74
CA SER A 179 -30.39 9.47 -1.49
C SER A 179 -29.62 9.57 -0.18
N GLY A 180 -28.71 10.54 -0.06
CA GLY A 180 -27.96 10.72 1.17
C GLY A 180 -26.80 11.69 1.05
N ILE A 181 -25.74 11.42 1.81
CA ILE A 181 -24.53 12.25 1.86
C ILE A 181 -23.84 12.38 0.48
N GLY A 182 -24.14 11.45 -0.44
CA GLY A 182 -23.66 11.43 -1.82
C GLY A 182 -24.46 12.26 -2.82
N ASP A 183 -25.60 12.85 -2.43
CA ASP A 183 -26.43 13.63 -3.35
C ASP A 183 -25.63 14.77 -4.01
N GLY A 184 -25.60 14.80 -5.34
CA GLY A 184 -24.81 15.77 -6.12
C GLY A 184 -23.31 15.52 -6.13
N LYS A 185 -22.85 14.36 -5.64
CA LYS A 185 -21.44 13.96 -5.59
C LYS A 185 -21.17 12.71 -6.43
N SER A 186 -19.90 12.51 -6.74
CA SER A 186 -19.41 11.31 -7.40
C SER A 186 -18.30 10.62 -6.65
N PHE A 187 -18.17 9.31 -6.87
CA PHE A 187 -17.01 8.52 -6.49
C PHE A 187 -16.50 7.76 -7.72
N LEU A 188 -15.19 7.74 -7.95
CA LEU A 188 -14.62 7.19 -9.18
C LEU A 188 -13.63 6.06 -8.87
N PHE A 189 -13.83 4.90 -9.47
CA PHE A 189 -12.88 3.80 -9.54
C PHE A 189 -12.24 3.81 -10.92
N MET A 190 -10.94 4.04 -11.00
CA MET A 190 -10.22 4.26 -12.24
C MET A 190 -8.96 3.40 -12.29
N PHE A 191 -8.68 2.81 -13.45
CA PHE A 191 -7.54 1.90 -13.62
C PHE A 191 -6.61 2.41 -14.72
N GLY A 192 -5.41 2.82 -14.33
CA GLY A 192 -4.31 3.24 -15.19
C GLY A 192 -3.43 2.08 -15.69
N LEU A 193 -3.87 0.84 -15.55
CA LEU A 193 -3.16 -0.36 -15.98
C LEU A 193 -3.26 -0.56 -17.51
N ARG A 194 -2.19 -1.03 -18.16
CA ARG A 194 -2.12 -1.05 -19.63
C ARG A 194 -2.89 -2.24 -20.18
N THR A 195 -3.97 -1.96 -20.91
CA THR A 195 -4.82 -3.01 -21.52
C THR A 195 -4.11 -3.96 -22.49
N ALA A 196 -2.93 -3.59 -23.01
CA ALA A 196 -2.15 -4.45 -23.90
C ALA A 196 -1.32 -5.52 -23.16
N ARG A 197 -1.19 -5.44 -21.83
CA ARG A 197 -0.38 -6.38 -21.03
C ARG A 197 -1.28 -7.38 -20.32
N GLU A 198 -1.09 -8.68 -20.57
CA GLU A 198 -1.90 -9.74 -19.94
C GLU A 198 -1.87 -9.69 -18.40
N THR A 199 -0.71 -9.37 -17.81
CA THR A 199 -0.60 -9.22 -16.35
C THR A 199 -1.48 -8.08 -15.84
N ASP A 200 -1.45 -6.93 -16.49
CA ASP A 200 -2.24 -5.75 -16.14
C ASP A 200 -3.74 -6.06 -16.27
N GLN A 201 -4.15 -6.78 -17.33
CA GLN A 201 -5.54 -7.25 -17.50
C GLN A 201 -6.00 -8.12 -16.32
N LYS A 202 -5.15 -9.06 -15.88
CA LYS A 202 -5.45 -9.94 -14.74
C LYS A 202 -5.55 -9.16 -13.44
N MET A 203 -4.68 -8.17 -13.23
CA MET A 203 -4.75 -7.28 -12.06
C MET A 203 -6.05 -6.49 -12.06
N THR A 204 -6.39 -5.81 -13.16
CA THR A 204 -7.65 -5.07 -13.30
C THR A 204 -8.86 -5.97 -13.04
N ALA A 205 -8.90 -7.16 -13.64
CA ALA A 205 -10.02 -8.08 -13.44
C ALA A 205 -10.20 -8.49 -11.97
N ARG A 206 -9.10 -8.81 -11.27
CA ARG A 206 -9.15 -9.18 -9.85
C ARG A 206 -9.64 -8.06 -8.95
N GLU A 207 -9.18 -6.83 -9.19
CA GLU A 207 -9.61 -5.67 -8.40
C GLU A 207 -11.05 -5.26 -8.71
N LEU A 208 -11.48 -5.32 -9.98
CA LEU A 208 -12.87 -5.06 -10.37
C LEU A 208 -13.86 -6.00 -9.65
N GLU A 209 -13.47 -7.25 -9.40
CA GLU A 209 -14.28 -8.20 -8.63
C GLU A 209 -14.43 -7.80 -7.15
N GLN A 210 -13.45 -7.08 -6.59
CA GLN A 210 -13.49 -6.70 -5.17
C GLN A 210 -14.30 -5.42 -4.91
N ILE A 211 -14.37 -4.49 -5.85
CA ILE A 211 -15.02 -3.19 -5.63
C ILE A 211 -16.55 -3.20 -5.81
N VAL A 212 -17.15 -4.36 -6.13
CA VAL A 212 -18.57 -4.44 -6.51
C VAL A 212 -19.47 -3.99 -5.36
N ASP A 213 -19.18 -4.42 -4.13
CA ASP A 213 -19.98 -4.02 -2.99
C ASP A 213 -19.73 -2.57 -2.55
N ASP A 214 -18.52 -2.03 -2.75
CA ASP A 214 -18.26 -0.60 -2.57
C ASP A 214 -19.14 0.25 -3.50
N VAL A 215 -19.24 -0.15 -4.77
CA VAL A 215 -20.10 0.50 -5.77
C VAL A 215 -21.55 0.49 -5.28
N GLU A 216 -22.04 -0.63 -4.75
CA GLU A 216 -23.41 -0.73 -4.22
C GLU A 216 -23.63 0.19 -3.00
N VAL A 217 -22.71 0.18 -2.04
CA VAL A 217 -22.79 1.00 -0.82
C VAL A 217 -22.79 2.48 -1.16
N LEU A 218 -21.88 2.92 -2.04
CA LEU A 218 -21.80 4.31 -2.48
C LEU A 218 -23.05 4.75 -3.25
N ARG A 219 -23.57 3.91 -4.17
CA ARG A 219 -24.80 4.22 -4.91
C ARG A 219 -26.01 4.38 -3.99
N ALA A 220 -26.11 3.53 -2.98
CA ALA A 220 -27.18 3.59 -2.00
C ALA A 220 -27.09 4.84 -1.11
N ALA A 221 -25.87 5.33 -0.85
CA ALA A 221 -25.64 6.59 -0.14
C ALA A 221 -25.87 7.85 -0.99
N GLY A 222 -26.32 7.71 -2.25
CA GLY A 222 -26.68 8.80 -3.16
C GLY A 222 -25.58 9.22 -4.13
N PHE A 223 -24.42 8.57 -4.13
CA PHE A 223 -23.33 8.90 -5.04
C PHE A 223 -23.62 8.41 -6.47
N THR A 224 -23.23 9.20 -7.47
CA THR A 224 -22.99 8.65 -8.82
C THR A 224 -21.61 8.00 -8.84
N VAL A 225 -21.54 6.72 -9.19
CA VAL A 225 -20.29 5.96 -9.17
C VAL A 225 -19.80 5.70 -10.59
N VAL A 226 -18.55 6.03 -10.88
CA VAL A 226 -17.91 5.74 -12.17
C VAL A 226 -16.92 4.61 -11.99
N VAL A 227 -16.97 3.61 -12.87
CA VAL A 227 -15.96 2.56 -12.98
C VAL A 227 -15.34 2.65 -14.37
N ASP A 228 -14.05 2.95 -14.43
CA ASP A 228 -13.30 3.09 -15.66
C ASP A 228 -12.03 2.22 -15.66
N PRO A 229 -12.06 1.04 -16.31
CA PRO A 229 -10.92 0.14 -16.35
C PRO A 229 -9.80 0.58 -17.30
N GLN A 230 -9.91 1.74 -17.96
CA GLN A 230 -8.98 2.21 -18.99
C GLN A 230 -8.62 3.69 -18.83
N GLY A 231 -8.51 4.17 -17.59
CA GLY A 231 -8.20 5.57 -17.26
C GLY A 231 -6.89 6.05 -17.88
N GLY A 232 -6.97 7.06 -18.75
CA GLY A 232 -5.82 7.78 -19.30
C GLY A 232 -5.39 8.95 -18.43
N LYS A 233 -4.30 9.62 -18.83
CA LYS A 233 -3.78 10.78 -18.10
C LYS A 233 -4.81 11.91 -17.99
N GLN A 234 -5.51 12.20 -19.08
CA GLN A 234 -6.51 13.27 -19.08
C GLN A 234 -7.72 12.91 -18.20
N ASP A 235 -8.14 11.64 -18.21
CA ASP A 235 -9.26 11.17 -17.40
C ASP A 235 -8.97 11.35 -15.89
N PHE A 236 -7.73 11.08 -15.45
CA PHE A 236 -7.31 11.37 -14.08
C PHE A 236 -7.42 12.86 -13.73
N LEU A 237 -6.88 13.74 -14.60
CA LEU A 237 -6.90 15.18 -14.39
C LEU A 237 -8.34 15.71 -14.33
N ASP A 238 -9.18 15.27 -15.27
CA ASP A 238 -10.59 15.65 -15.30
C ASP A 238 -11.33 15.13 -14.05
N ALA A 239 -11.02 13.93 -13.56
CA ALA A 239 -11.60 13.40 -12.33
C ALA A 239 -11.29 14.28 -11.11
N ILE A 240 -10.01 14.63 -10.89
CA ILE A 240 -9.62 15.47 -9.73
C ILE A 240 -10.13 16.91 -9.85
N TYR A 241 -10.39 17.41 -11.07
CA TYR A 241 -10.96 18.73 -11.32
C TYR A 241 -12.50 18.76 -11.31
N GLY A 242 -13.16 17.61 -11.13
CA GLY A 242 -14.63 17.51 -11.17
C GLY A 242 -15.22 17.74 -12.58
N GLN A 243 -14.45 17.39 -13.61
CA GLN A 243 -14.80 17.50 -15.03
C GLN A 243 -14.86 16.14 -15.73
N GLY A 244 -14.71 15.04 -14.98
CA GLY A 244 -14.74 13.69 -15.51
C GLY A 244 -16.00 13.39 -16.33
N GLU A 245 -15.85 12.64 -17.42
CA GLU A 245 -16.99 12.23 -18.23
C GLU A 245 -17.90 11.29 -17.42
N GLY A 246 -19.22 11.50 -17.56
CA GLY A 246 -20.23 10.81 -16.76
C GLY A 246 -20.59 11.51 -15.45
N VAL A 247 -19.80 12.47 -14.99
CA VAL A 247 -20.01 13.17 -13.70
C VAL A 247 -19.96 14.69 -13.82
N VAL A 248 -20.23 15.23 -15.02
CA VAL A 248 -20.26 16.68 -15.27
C VAL A 248 -21.28 17.36 -14.35
N GLY A 249 -20.82 18.32 -13.55
CA GLY A 249 -21.64 19.04 -12.59
C GLY A 249 -21.80 18.37 -11.22
N LEU A 250 -21.16 17.21 -11.01
CA LEU A 250 -21.07 16.56 -9.71
C LEU A 250 -19.73 16.89 -9.04
N VAL A 251 -19.74 16.91 -7.71
CA VAL A 251 -18.53 17.13 -6.92
C VAL A 251 -17.86 15.78 -6.63
N PRO A 252 -16.61 15.53 -7.09
CA PRO A 252 -15.91 14.29 -6.75
C PRO A 252 -15.62 14.28 -5.25
N ALA A 253 -16.13 13.27 -4.55
CA ALA A 253 -15.91 13.06 -3.11
C ALA A 253 -14.73 12.14 -2.84
N GLY A 254 -14.51 11.16 -3.71
CA GLY A 254 -13.34 10.30 -3.64
C GLY A 254 -12.99 9.61 -4.96
N ILE A 255 -11.73 9.24 -5.09
CA ILE A 255 -11.17 8.56 -6.26
C ILE A 255 -10.28 7.40 -5.78
N TYR A 256 -10.52 6.22 -6.33
CA TYR A 256 -9.60 5.08 -6.31
C TYR A 256 -8.89 4.99 -7.67
N TRP A 257 -7.56 5.12 -7.67
CA TRP A 257 -6.73 4.99 -8.87
C TRP A 257 -5.78 3.80 -8.74
N SER A 258 -6.05 2.73 -9.48
CA SER A 258 -5.19 1.55 -9.55
C SER A 258 -4.25 1.62 -10.75
N ALA A 259 -2.94 1.56 -10.51
CA ALA A 259 -1.92 1.65 -11.57
C ALA A 259 -0.57 1.12 -11.09
N HIS A 260 0.38 0.98 -12.03
CA HIS A 260 1.79 0.87 -11.65
C HIS A 260 2.29 2.21 -11.11
N GLY A 261 3.13 2.15 -10.08
CA GLY A 261 3.79 3.32 -9.49
C GLY A 261 5.31 3.27 -9.69
N HIS A 262 5.95 4.44 -9.68
CA HIS A 262 7.39 4.61 -9.81
C HIS A 262 8.03 5.03 -8.47
N ASP A 263 9.32 4.77 -8.32
CA ASP A 263 10.10 5.10 -7.12
C ASP A 263 10.15 6.60 -6.79
N ASP A 264 9.83 7.46 -7.75
CA ASP A 264 9.68 8.90 -7.59
C ASP A 264 8.24 9.37 -7.31
N GLY A 265 7.33 8.43 -7.04
CA GLY A 265 5.94 8.69 -6.71
C GLY A 265 5.02 8.96 -7.90
N ARG A 266 5.52 8.88 -9.16
CA ARG A 266 4.68 8.95 -10.36
C ARG A 266 3.81 7.70 -10.52
N ILE A 267 2.70 7.86 -11.22
CA ILE A 267 1.77 6.77 -11.56
C ILE A 267 1.65 6.60 -13.07
N GLU A 268 1.54 5.35 -13.54
CA GLU A 268 1.25 5.03 -14.93
C GLU A 268 -0.23 5.26 -15.27
N CYS A 269 -0.50 5.42 -16.56
CA CYS A 269 -1.84 5.51 -17.13
C CYS A 269 -2.04 4.44 -18.21
N CYS A 270 -3.30 4.10 -18.49
CA CYS A 270 -3.64 3.06 -19.46
C CYS A 270 -3.13 3.41 -20.88
N ASP A 271 -3.08 4.71 -21.20
CA ASP A 271 -2.58 5.26 -22.45
C ASP A 271 -1.04 5.26 -22.58
N GLY A 272 -0.33 4.70 -21.59
CA GLY A 272 1.13 4.62 -21.55
C GLY A 272 1.83 5.89 -21.09
N GLN A 273 1.08 6.95 -20.75
CA GLN A 273 1.62 8.15 -20.13
C GLN A 273 1.87 7.94 -18.63
N THR A 274 2.48 8.95 -18.00
CA THR A 274 2.65 9.02 -16.55
C THR A 274 2.11 10.35 -16.03
N ILE A 275 1.59 10.33 -14.81
CA ILE A 275 1.21 11.52 -14.05
C ILE A 275 2.27 11.74 -12.97
N ASN A 276 2.78 12.96 -12.94
CA ASN A 276 3.56 13.49 -11.84
C ASN A 276 2.77 14.63 -11.18
N VAL A 277 3.10 14.96 -9.93
CA VAL A 277 2.43 16.05 -9.20
C VAL A 277 2.55 17.42 -9.88
N GLY A 278 3.57 17.64 -10.71
CA GLY A 278 3.74 18.87 -11.49
C GLY A 278 2.79 18.99 -12.68
N ASP A 279 2.10 17.90 -13.06
CA ASP A 279 1.02 17.93 -14.05
C ASP A 279 -0.28 18.51 -13.47
N ILE A 280 -0.39 18.63 -12.13
CA ILE A 280 -1.60 19.05 -11.44
C ILE A 280 -1.62 20.56 -11.27
N GLU A 281 -2.68 21.18 -11.79
CA GLU A 281 -3.03 22.56 -11.51
C GLU A 281 -3.82 22.63 -10.20
N THR A 282 -3.12 22.76 -9.07
CA THR A 282 -3.72 22.72 -7.72
C THR A 282 -4.95 23.62 -7.56
N ALA A 283 -4.97 24.80 -8.21
CA ALA A 283 -6.10 25.73 -8.14
C ALA A 283 -7.39 25.22 -8.83
N LYS A 284 -7.29 24.20 -9.70
CA LYS A 284 -8.43 23.56 -10.36
C LYS A 284 -8.94 22.33 -9.62
N VAL A 285 -8.18 21.81 -8.65
CA VAL A 285 -8.59 20.63 -7.88
C VAL A 285 -9.89 20.92 -7.16
N SER A 286 -10.84 19.99 -7.29
CA SER A 286 -12.16 20.13 -6.69
C SER A 286 -12.03 20.24 -5.16
N PRO A 287 -12.54 21.30 -4.52
CA PRO A 287 -12.47 21.45 -3.06
C PRO A 287 -13.30 20.40 -2.32
N GLY A 288 -14.17 19.68 -3.03
CA GLY A 288 -14.97 18.58 -2.46
C GLY A 288 -14.29 17.22 -2.51
N LEU A 289 -13.11 17.09 -3.12
CA LEU A 289 -12.34 15.85 -3.09
C LEU A 289 -11.82 15.61 -1.67
N ARG A 290 -12.24 14.50 -1.06
CA ARG A 290 -11.93 14.17 0.33
C ARG A 290 -11.05 12.94 0.48
N LEU A 291 -11.15 11.98 -0.45
CA LEU A 291 -10.36 10.75 -0.42
C LEU A 291 -9.70 10.50 -1.78
N MET A 292 -8.38 10.33 -1.78
CA MET A 292 -7.61 9.89 -2.94
C MET A 292 -6.84 8.63 -2.56
N VAL A 293 -7.25 7.49 -3.11
CA VAL A 293 -6.58 6.20 -2.89
C VAL A 293 -5.80 5.83 -4.14
N PHE A 294 -4.50 5.63 -3.98
CA PHE A 294 -3.62 5.10 -5.01
C PHE A 294 -3.35 3.62 -4.75
N GLY A 295 -3.97 2.76 -5.55
CA GLY A 295 -3.57 1.36 -5.71
C GLY A 295 -2.28 1.25 -6.53
N ALA A 296 -1.25 2.03 -6.19
CA ALA A 296 0.00 2.15 -6.93
C ALA A 296 1.20 2.25 -5.99
N CYS A 297 2.28 1.56 -6.34
CA CYS A 297 3.53 1.49 -5.57
C CYS A 297 4.12 2.88 -5.31
N TYR A 298 4.78 3.07 -4.15
CA TYR A 298 5.47 4.29 -3.71
C TYR A 298 4.62 5.55 -3.53
N THR A 299 3.38 5.62 -4.03
CA THR A 299 2.52 6.80 -3.85
C THR A 299 2.29 7.16 -2.39
N GLY A 300 2.24 6.16 -1.50
CA GLY A 300 2.19 6.35 -0.05
C GLY A 300 3.42 7.06 0.49
N ALA A 301 4.62 6.72 0.03
CA ALA A 301 5.86 7.38 0.44
C ALA A 301 5.88 8.89 0.10
N TYR A 302 5.12 9.27 -0.93
CA TYR A 302 4.93 10.64 -1.42
C TYR A 302 3.55 11.22 -1.08
N ALA A 303 2.84 10.66 -0.11
CA ALA A 303 1.47 11.07 0.22
C ALA A 303 1.38 12.57 0.57
N ARG A 304 2.41 13.16 1.19
CA ARG A 304 2.47 14.61 1.48
C ARG A 304 2.57 15.44 0.21
N THR A 305 3.46 15.06 -0.71
CA THR A 305 3.64 15.72 -2.00
C THR A 305 2.36 15.63 -2.84
N TRP A 306 1.75 14.45 -2.92
CA TRP A 306 0.45 14.27 -3.58
C TRP A 306 -0.65 15.08 -2.91
N ARG A 307 -0.78 15.05 -1.58
CA ARG A 307 -1.79 15.83 -0.86
C ARG A 307 -1.63 17.32 -1.10
N THR A 308 -0.40 17.82 -1.12
CA THR A 308 -0.12 19.24 -1.42
C THR A 308 -0.55 19.61 -2.83
N ALA A 309 -0.20 18.78 -3.82
CA ALA A 309 -0.59 19.00 -5.22
C ALA A 309 -2.12 18.96 -5.41
N LEU A 310 -2.81 18.13 -4.63
CA LEU A 310 -4.26 18.00 -4.56
C LEU A 310 -4.94 19.03 -3.64
N GLY A 311 -4.30 20.16 -3.35
CA GLY A 311 -4.92 21.27 -2.61
C GLY A 311 -4.85 21.17 -1.08
N GLY A 312 -4.17 20.16 -0.55
CA GLY A 312 -3.92 19.97 0.88
C GLY A 312 -5.08 19.37 1.67
N HIS A 313 -6.28 19.32 1.09
CA HIS A 313 -7.51 18.90 1.77
C HIS A 313 -7.84 17.40 1.73
N PRO A 314 -7.55 16.61 0.67
CA PRO A 314 -7.95 15.21 0.67
C PRO A 314 -7.01 14.38 1.56
N LEU A 315 -7.53 13.28 2.11
CA LEU A 315 -6.69 12.18 2.56
C LEU A 315 -6.08 11.52 1.32
N VAL A 316 -4.76 11.34 1.32
CA VAL A 316 -4.05 10.63 0.26
C VAL A 316 -3.51 9.34 0.83
N VAL A 317 -4.03 8.22 0.34
CA VAL A 317 -3.65 6.88 0.77
C VAL A 317 -2.93 6.18 -0.39
N GLY A 318 -1.88 5.43 -0.08
CA GLY A 318 -1.17 4.64 -1.07
C GLY A 318 -0.09 3.77 -0.44
N TRP A 319 0.58 2.98 -1.26
CA TRP A 319 1.62 2.08 -0.79
C TRP A 319 2.96 2.80 -0.65
N GLY A 320 3.66 2.61 0.46
CA GLY A 320 5.02 3.15 0.64
C GLY A 320 6.03 2.53 -0.33
N ARG A 321 5.75 1.32 -0.82
CA ARG A 321 6.66 0.50 -1.63
C ARG A 321 5.92 -0.39 -2.62
N PRO A 322 6.64 -1.16 -3.44
CA PRO A 322 6.04 -2.21 -4.23
C PRO A 322 5.35 -3.25 -3.35
N VAL A 323 4.14 -3.63 -3.77
CA VAL A 323 3.32 -4.64 -3.09
C VAL A 323 2.91 -5.71 -4.07
N THR A 324 2.64 -6.90 -3.55
CA THR A 324 2.07 -7.96 -4.38
C THR A 324 0.61 -7.66 -4.72
N ILE A 325 0.14 -8.17 -5.85
CA ILE A 325 -1.28 -8.06 -6.23
C ILE A 325 -2.19 -8.69 -5.18
N ASP A 326 -1.75 -9.74 -4.48
CA ASP A 326 -2.54 -10.36 -3.43
C ASP A 326 -2.76 -9.40 -2.26
N ARG A 327 -1.72 -8.64 -1.86
CA ARG A 327 -1.84 -7.61 -0.82
C ARG A 327 -2.69 -6.42 -1.26
N ALA A 328 -2.58 -6.00 -2.53
CA ALA A 328 -3.42 -4.95 -3.09
C ALA A 328 -4.91 -5.36 -3.12
N VAL A 329 -5.20 -6.62 -3.48
CA VAL A 329 -6.55 -7.19 -3.45
C VAL A 329 -7.07 -7.32 -2.02
N GLU A 330 -6.23 -7.75 -1.07
CA GLU A 330 -6.61 -7.85 0.35
C GLU A 330 -7.01 -6.48 0.93
N PHE A 331 -6.35 -5.39 0.54
CA PHE A 331 -6.74 -4.04 0.95
C PHE A 331 -8.15 -3.64 0.48
N LEU A 332 -8.62 -4.17 -0.65
CA LEU A 332 -9.99 -3.97 -1.14
C LEU A 332 -11.01 -4.89 -0.48
N GLN A 333 -10.59 -5.79 0.40
CA GLN A 333 -11.47 -6.70 1.13
C GLN A 333 -11.67 -6.18 2.54
N SER A 334 -12.93 -6.18 2.99
CA SER A 334 -13.25 -5.90 4.39
C SER A 334 -12.48 -6.82 5.35
N ASN A 335 -11.79 -6.26 6.33
CA ASN A 335 -11.10 -6.97 7.39
C ASN A 335 -11.58 -6.48 8.78
N GLU A 336 -11.81 -7.41 9.72
CA GLU A 336 -12.24 -7.08 11.09
C GLU A 336 -11.11 -6.62 11.99
N GLU A 337 -9.90 -7.01 11.65
CA GLU A 337 -8.73 -6.82 12.49
C GLU A 337 -8.02 -5.50 12.18
N THR A 338 -8.39 -4.85 11.08
CA THR A 338 -7.79 -3.61 10.60
C THR A 338 -8.79 -2.47 10.70
N ASP A 339 -8.29 -1.23 10.68
CA ASP A 339 -9.10 -0.01 10.63
C ASP A 339 -8.73 0.90 9.44
N THR A 340 -7.97 0.33 8.50
CA THR A 340 -7.32 1.02 7.38
C THR A 340 -7.55 0.32 6.04
N ASP A 341 -8.45 -0.66 5.94
CA ASP A 341 -8.86 -1.22 4.65
C ASP A 341 -9.67 -0.22 3.82
N PHE A 342 -9.95 -0.53 2.56
CA PHE A 342 -10.66 0.38 1.68
C PHE A 342 -12.08 0.73 2.18
N ASP A 343 -12.81 -0.27 2.70
CA ASP A 343 -14.15 -0.10 3.26
C ASP A 343 -14.14 0.90 4.43
N ASP A 344 -13.16 0.78 5.33
CA ASP A 344 -13.00 1.65 6.49
C ASP A 344 -12.68 3.09 6.08
N LEU A 345 -11.84 3.27 5.06
CA LEU A 345 -11.52 4.59 4.52
C LEU A 345 -12.74 5.26 3.88
N VAL A 346 -13.52 4.50 3.09
CA VAL A 346 -14.77 4.99 2.49
C VAL A 346 -15.79 5.31 3.57
N ALA A 347 -16.01 4.41 4.52
CA ALA A 347 -16.94 4.61 5.62
C ALA A 347 -16.60 5.86 6.42
N ARG A 348 -15.35 5.98 6.85
CA ARG A 348 -14.87 7.06 7.73
C ARG A 348 -14.86 8.42 7.02
N TYR A 349 -14.25 8.48 5.84
CA TYR A 349 -13.94 9.75 5.20
C TYR A 349 -14.87 10.12 4.07
N VAL A 350 -15.75 9.24 3.60
CA VAL A 350 -16.70 9.57 2.53
C VAL A 350 -18.14 9.52 3.05
N LEU A 351 -18.51 8.46 3.77
CA LEU A 351 -19.88 8.27 4.25
C LEU A 351 -20.16 9.03 5.56
N ASP A 352 -19.24 8.96 6.53
CA ASP A 352 -19.42 9.57 7.86
C ASP A 352 -18.88 11.01 7.96
N ASP A 353 -18.26 11.51 6.89
CA ASP A 353 -17.72 12.87 6.81
C ASP A 353 -16.70 13.23 7.92
N GLN A 354 -15.92 12.26 8.40
CA GLN A 354 -14.96 12.53 9.48
C GLN A 354 -13.86 13.52 9.07
N PRO A 355 -13.35 14.34 10.01
CA PRO A 355 -12.26 15.25 9.73
C PRO A 355 -11.03 14.54 9.16
N ILE A 356 -10.49 15.04 8.05
CA ILE A 356 -9.24 14.51 7.50
C ILE A 356 -8.11 14.84 8.48
N PRO A 357 -7.31 13.84 8.93
CA PRO A 357 -6.22 14.09 9.85
C PRO A 357 -5.21 15.07 9.25
N PRO A 358 -4.60 15.96 10.06
CA PRO A 358 -3.55 16.84 9.59
C PRO A 358 -2.34 16.02 9.16
N LEU A 359 -1.56 16.54 8.20
CA LEU A 359 -0.27 15.96 7.87
C LEU A 359 0.64 16.05 9.10
N PRO A 360 1.14 14.92 9.64
CA PRO A 360 1.98 14.96 10.83
C PRO A 360 3.26 15.75 10.54
N GLU A 361 3.65 16.65 11.45
CA GLU A 361 4.95 17.30 11.39
C GLU A 361 6.02 16.32 11.89
N HIS A 362 7.09 16.14 11.12
CA HIS A 362 8.11 15.16 11.44
C HIS A 362 9.47 15.79 11.66
N GLY A 363 9.83 15.94 12.95
CA GLY A 363 11.21 16.10 13.38
C GLY A 363 11.94 14.76 13.39
N GLN A 364 12.26 14.21 12.22
CA GLN A 364 12.89 12.89 12.14
C GLN A 364 14.40 12.93 12.16
N GLN A 365 14.94 12.03 12.98
CA GLN A 365 16.36 11.72 13.04
C GLN A 365 16.77 11.01 11.75
N PRO A 366 17.99 11.25 11.24
CA PRO A 366 18.52 10.47 10.13
C PRO A 366 18.68 9.00 10.54
N SER A 367 18.75 8.12 9.54
CA SER A 367 19.13 6.73 9.75
C SER A 367 20.47 6.65 10.49
N ALA A 368 20.60 5.69 11.42
CA ALA A 368 21.83 5.54 12.20
C ALA A 368 23.03 5.15 11.31
N SER A 369 22.77 4.44 10.21
CA SER A 369 23.82 4.04 9.26
C SER A 369 24.41 5.24 8.48
N SER A 370 23.67 6.36 8.36
CA SER A 370 24.15 7.57 7.67
C SER A 370 25.30 8.28 8.39
N THR A 371 25.41 8.10 9.71
CA THR A 371 26.49 8.65 10.54
C THR A 371 27.43 7.57 11.06
N GLY A 372 27.30 6.35 10.55
CA GLY A 372 28.09 5.20 10.97
C GLY A 372 29.56 5.29 10.55
N ARG A 373 30.39 4.46 11.17
CA ARG A 373 31.80 4.23 10.80
C ARG A 373 32.02 2.75 10.56
N LYS A 374 32.83 2.38 9.57
CA LYS A 374 33.01 0.96 9.17
C LYS A 374 34.39 0.39 9.46
N ASP A 375 35.40 1.24 9.64
CA ASP A 375 36.81 0.83 9.60
C ASP A 375 37.15 -0.20 10.66
N GLU A 376 36.58 -0.09 11.86
CA GLU A 376 36.80 -1.05 12.94
C GLU A 376 36.17 -2.43 12.66
N LEU A 377 35.20 -2.53 11.75
CA LEU A 377 34.53 -3.78 11.36
C LEU A 377 35.11 -4.42 10.10
N THR A 378 35.83 -3.67 9.28
CA THR A 378 36.43 -4.18 8.02
C THR A 378 37.25 -5.45 8.20
N PRO A 379 38.08 -5.62 9.26
CA PRO A 379 38.82 -6.87 9.46
C PRO A 379 37.94 -8.09 9.80
N ARG A 380 36.70 -7.86 10.21
CA ARG A 380 35.78 -8.87 10.78
C ARG A 380 34.69 -9.30 9.80
N ILE A 381 34.32 -8.42 8.87
CA ILE A 381 33.13 -8.58 8.03
C ILE A 381 33.16 -9.85 7.19
N ALA A 382 34.34 -10.29 6.72
CA ALA A 382 34.49 -11.53 5.97
C ALA A 382 34.08 -12.75 6.82
N ALA A 383 34.59 -12.86 8.06
CA ALA A 383 34.23 -13.94 8.97
C ALA A 383 32.75 -13.92 9.36
N ILE A 384 32.19 -12.73 9.59
CA ILE A 384 30.75 -12.55 9.87
C ILE A 384 29.90 -13.03 8.69
N ALA A 385 30.27 -12.65 7.46
CA ALA A 385 29.57 -13.07 6.26
C ALA A 385 29.68 -14.58 6.02
N ASP A 386 30.86 -15.17 6.25
CA ASP A 386 31.09 -16.61 6.14
C ASP A 386 30.21 -17.40 7.12
N LEU A 387 30.09 -16.95 8.38
CA LEU A 387 29.20 -17.56 9.38
C LEU A 387 27.72 -17.54 8.96
N LEU A 388 27.32 -16.52 8.20
CA LEU A 388 25.96 -16.34 7.69
C LEU A 388 25.72 -17.01 6.33
N GLY A 389 26.76 -17.52 5.66
CA GLY A 389 26.69 -17.89 4.25
C GLY A 389 26.26 -16.73 3.35
N ALA A 390 26.62 -15.50 3.74
CA ALA A 390 26.18 -14.26 3.12
C ALA A 390 27.21 -13.70 2.14
N VAL A 391 26.75 -12.85 1.22
CA VAL A 391 27.63 -11.98 0.42
C VAL A 391 27.63 -10.59 1.02
N TRP A 392 28.77 -9.90 0.94
CA TRP A 392 28.91 -8.56 1.48
C TRP A 392 29.60 -7.61 0.51
N ARG A 393 29.34 -6.31 0.67
CA ARG A 393 30.06 -5.24 -0.02
C ARG A 393 30.27 -4.04 0.89
N GLU A 394 31.31 -3.30 0.61
CA GLU A 394 31.67 -2.09 1.35
C GLU A 394 30.92 -0.87 0.80
N GLN A 395 30.40 -0.04 1.71
CA GLN A 395 29.82 1.27 1.41
C GLN A 395 30.63 2.37 2.10
N GLU A 396 30.22 3.63 1.98
CA GLU A 396 30.96 4.76 2.57
C GLU A 396 31.05 4.66 4.10
N THR A 397 29.92 4.46 4.78
CA THR A 397 29.82 4.51 6.26
C THR A 397 29.52 3.16 6.91
N TYR A 398 29.25 2.11 6.13
CA TYR A 398 28.86 0.77 6.61
C TYR A 398 29.30 -0.34 5.65
N HIS A 399 29.13 -1.59 6.09
CA HIS A 399 29.18 -2.78 5.23
C HIS A 399 27.76 -3.29 5.00
N GLU A 400 27.41 -3.60 3.76
CA GLU A 400 26.15 -4.29 3.45
C GLU A 400 26.37 -5.78 3.43
N VAL A 401 25.57 -6.51 4.20
CA VAL A 401 25.57 -7.97 4.24
C VAL A 401 24.20 -8.47 3.78
N ARG A 402 24.19 -9.31 2.75
CA ARG A 402 22.97 -9.95 2.24
C ARG A 402 22.78 -11.28 2.95
N VAL A 403 21.93 -11.29 3.96
CA VAL A 403 21.65 -12.44 4.81
C VAL A 403 20.65 -13.36 4.12
N MET A 404 20.97 -14.65 4.08
CA MET A 404 20.06 -15.69 3.59
C MET A 404 19.11 -16.11 4.70
N LEU A 405 17.82 -16.12 4.41
CA LEU A 405 16.74 -16.47 5.33
C LEU A 405 16.04 -17.76 4.86
N PRO A 406 15.19 -18.38 5.69
CA PRO A 406 14.41 -19.55 5.28
C PRO A 406 13.60 -19.29 4.01
N ASN A 407 13.20 -20.37 3.32
CA ASN A 407 12.43 -20.32 2.07
C ASN A 407 13.13 -19.58 0.92
N ASN A 408 14.48 -19.57 0.91
CA ASN A 408 15.30 -18.90 -0.09
C ASN A 408 15.05 -17.39 -0.17
N ARG A 409 14.50 -16.80 0.89
CA ARG A 409 14.40 -15.35 1.04
C ARG A 409 15.75 -14.78 1.42
N ARG A 410 15.92 -13.49 1.19
CA ARG A 410 17.14 -12.78 1.55
C ARG A 410 16.84 -11.34 1.89
N HIS A 411 17.59 -10.80 2.84
CA HIS A 411 17.42 -9.44 3.28
C HIS A 411 18.77 -8.76 3.48
N VAL A 412 18.82 -7.44 3.28
CA VAL A 412 20.08 -6.68 3.34
C VAL A 412 20.17 -5.95 4.68
N VAL A 413 21.25 -6.20 5.41
CA VAL A 413 21.57 -5.46 6.63
C VAL A 413 22.79 -4.58 6.44
N ARG A 414 22.77 -3.41 7.07
CA ARG A 414 23.85 -2.43 7.13
C ARG A 414 24.55 -2.60 8.46
N VAL A 415 25.83 -2.91 8.45
CA VAL A 415 26.64 -3.18 9.63
C VAL A 415 27.68 -2.07 9.80
N PHE A 416 27.65 -1.37 10.94
CA PHE A 416 28.49 -0.20 11.21
C PHE A 416 28.75 0.00 12.69
N ILE A 417 29.67 0.90 13.02
CA ILE A 417 29.95 1.38 14.36
C ILE A 417 29.28 2.73 14.57
N THR A 418 28.63 2.90 15.71
CA THR A 418 28.14 4.20 16.19
C THR A 418 28.54 4.42 17.65
N LEU A 419 28.38 5.63 18.15
CA LEU A 419 28.56 5.92 19.58
C LEU A 419 27.20 5.87 20.27
N ALA A 420 27.15 5.21 21.42
CA ALA A 420 25.97 5.22 22.27
C ALA A 420 25.65 6.67 22.70
N THR A 421 24.36 7.04 22.59
CA THR A 421 23.83 8.33 23.05
C THR A 421 23.00 8.19 24.34
N GLN A 422 22.75 6.96 24.77
CA GLN A 422 21.93 6.68 25.94
C GLN A 422 22.72 6.95 27.24
N PRO A 423 22.04 7.43 28.30
CA PRO A 423 22.65 7.59 29.61
C PRO A 423 23.38 6.31 30.06
N PHE A 424 24.46 6.48 30.83
CA PHE A 424 25.36 5.41 31.34
C PHE A 424 26.29 4.71 30.33
N PHE A 425 25.99 4.76 29.04
CA PHE A 425 26.85 4.22 27.99
C PHE A 425 27.35 5.27 26.99
N GLU A 426 27.02 6.54 27.22
CA GLU A 426 27.36 7.65 26.34
C GLU A 426 28.82 7.63 25.86
N GLY A 427 29.01 7.81 24.54
CA GLY A 427 30.32 7.85 23.92
C GLY A 427 31.01 6.49 23.76
N ARG A 428 30.41 5.38 24.22
CA ARG A 428 30.96 4.04 23.99
C ARG A 428 30.64 3.53 22.58
N PRO A 429 31.59 2.87 21.89
CA PRO A 429 31.34 2.31 20.57
C PRO A 429 30.39 1.11 20.66
N LEU A 430 29.38 1.14 19.80
CA LEU A 430 28.42 0.07 19.57
C LEU A 430 28.57 -0.44 18.15
N ILE A 431 28.53 -1.76 17.98
CA ILE A 431 28.22 -2.37 16.69
C ILE A 431 26.71 -2.22 16.50
N ALA A 432 26.32 -1.59 15.41
CA ALA A 432 24.95 -1.39 15.01
C ALA A 432 24.68 -2.19 13.73
N VAL A 433 23.50 -2.80 13.69
CA VAL A 433 22.95 -3.44 12.51
C VAL A 433 21.61 -2.78 12.22
N GLU A 434 21.40 -2.34 11.00
CA GLU A 434 20.15 -1.73 10.54
C GLU A 434 19.68 -2.40 9.26
N SER A 435 18.38 -2.60 9.13
CA SER A 435 17.76 -3.11 7.91
C SER A 435 16.49 -2.32 7.59
N GLU A 436 16.32 -2.04 6.30
CA GLU A 436 15.24 -1.22 5.77
C GLU A 436 14.04 -2.11 5.45
N VAL A 437 12.93 -1.85 6.15
CA VAL A 437 11.65 -2.54 5.93
C VAL A 437 10.88 -1.83 4.84
N GLY A 438 10.85 -0.51 4.83
CA GLY A 438 10.22 0.31 3.80
C GLY A 438 9.60 1.59 4.31
N GLU A 439 9.13 2.43 3.40
CA GLU A 439 8.47 3.68 3.72
C GLU A 439 7.13 3.41 4.43
N LEU A 440 6.91 4.14 5.53
CA LEU A 440 5.61 4.19 6.19
C LEU A 440 4.56 4.72 5.20
N SER A 441 3.31 4.32 5.37
CA SER A 441 2.16 4.96 4.74
C SER A 441 0.94 4.84 5.65
N ASP A 442 -0.16 5.50 5.27
CA ASP A 442 -1.43 5.43 6.00
C ASP A 442 -2.06 4.02 5.98
N LEU A 443 -1.47 3.07 5.24
CA LEU A 443 -1.88 1.66 5.18
C LEU A 443 -1.11 0.77 6.18
N VAL A 444 -0.14 1.34 6.91
CA VAL A 444 0.64 0.58 7.88
C VAL A 444 -0.02 0.72 9.25
N GLU A 445 -0.55 -0.40 9.75
CA GLU A 445 -1.16 -0.47 11.07
C GLU A 445 -0.12 -0.37 12.18
N VAL A 446 -0.49 0.33 13.26
CA VAL A 446 0.38 0.50 14.42
C VAL A 446 0.65 -0.84 15.11
N ASP A 447 -0.34 -1.71 15.19
CA ASP A 447 -0.21 -3.00 15.87
C ASP A 447 0.77 -3.92 15.13
N VAL A 448 0.81 -3.89 13.80
CA VAL A 448 1.83 -4.58 12.99
C VAL A 448 3.24 -4.12 13.36
N LEU A 449 3.45 -2.80 13.50
CA LEU A 449 4.74 -2.25 13.93
C LEU A 449 5.10 -2.64 15.38
N LEU A 450 4.11 -2.74 16.27
CA LEU A 450 4.32 -3.07 17.69
C LEU A 450 4.52 -4.57 17.92
N ASN A 451 3.84 -5.42 17.16
CA ASN A 451 3.95 -6.88 17.27
C ASN A 451 5.37 -7.38 16.97
N ALA A 452 6.04 -6.75 15.99
CA ALA A 452 7.44 -7.03 15.69
C ALA A 452 8.40 -6.74 16.87
N ILE A 453 7.98 -5.95 17.87
CA ILE A 453 8.79 -5.58 19.06
C ILE A 453 8.56 -6.54 20.23
N ALA A 454 7.52 -7.38 20.19
CA ALA A 454 7.15 -8.27 21.30
C ALA A 454 8.07 -9.50 21.46
N MET A 455 8.94 -9.76 20.47
CA MET A 455 9.86 -10.90 20.50
C MET A 455 11.11 -10.57 21.33
N PRO A 456 11.51 -11.45 22.29
CA PRO A 456 12.77 -11.27 23.01
C PRO A 456 13.96 -11.24 22.05
N GLY A 457 14.68 -10.10 21.99
CA GLY A 457 15.82 -9.95 21.08
C GLY A 457 16.54 -8.61 21.23
N PHE A 458 17.57 -8.41 20.40
CA PHE A 458 18.34 -7.16 20.33
C PHE A 458 17.84 -6.21 19.23
N ALA A 459 16.89 -6.66 18.43
CA ALA A 459 16.27 -5.89 17.36
C ALA A 459 15.12 -5.04 17.89
N ARG A 460 14.92 -3.86 17.30
CA ARG A 460 13.79 -2.96 17.54
C ARG A 460 13.36 -2.31 16.24
N VAL A 461 12.08 -1.99 16.13
CA VAL A 461 11.56 -1.14 15.04
C VAL A 461 11.80 0.32 15.37
N ASN A 462 12.18 1.12 14.39
CA ASN A 462 12.35 2.56 14.51
C ASN A 462 11.89 3.26 13.23
N LEU A 463 11.46 4.51 13.37
CA LEU A 463 11.15 5.38 12.23
C LEU A 463 12.30 6.37 12.06
N VAL A 464 12.91 6.37 10.87
CA VAL A 464 14.00 7.27 10.52
C VAL A 464 13.58 8.14 9.34
N ARG A 465 14.33 9.22 9.10
CA ARG A 465 14.11 10.05 7.92
C ARG A 465 14.21 9.18 6.67
N GLY A 466 13.11 9.10 5.93
CA GLY A 466 13.05 8.39 4.66
C GLY A 466 13.63 9.18 3.50
N ARG A 467 13.67 8.54 2.33
CA ARG A 467 14.14 9.16 1.08
C ARG A 467 13.09 10.05 0.42
N ALA A 468 11.81 9.77 0.70
CA ALA A 468 10.65 10.51 0.23
C ALA A 468 10.12 11.45 1.33
N ASP A 469 8.81 11.67 1.38
CA ASP A 469 8.19 12.58 2.34
C ASP A 469 7.83 11.91 3.67
N LEU A 470 7.66 10.58 3.63
CA LEU A 470 7.32 9.76 4.77
C LEU A 470 8.54 9.04 5.34
N PRO A 471 8.44 8.57 6.60
CA PRO A 471 9.57 7.99 7.32
C PRO A 471 9.86 6.59 6.83
N ASP A 472 11.13 6.18 6.85
CA ASP A 472 11.47 4.78 6.63
C ASP A 472 11.28 4.00 7.94
N ILE A 473 10.59 2.88 7.84
CA ILE A 473 10.55 1.83 8.85
C ILE A 473 11.87 1.06 8.74
N VAL A 474 12.62 1.03 9.83
CA VAL A 474 13.86 0.25 9.93
C VAL A 474 13.83 -0.66 11.14
N VAL A 475 14.43 -1.84 11.01
CA VAL A 475 14.78 -2.67 12.16
C VAL A 475 16.24 -2.42 12.50
N GLN A 476 16.51 -2.12 13.77
CA GLN A 476 17.85 -1.83 14.26
C GLN A 476 18.19 -2.71 15.45
N GLY A 477 19.46 -3.06 15.61
CA GLY A 477 19.96 -3.67 16.83
C GLY A 477 21.39 -3.27 17.14
N PHE A 478 21.77 -3.35 18.42
CA PHE A 478 23.02 -2.79 18.92
C PHE A 478 23.72 -3.73 19.90
N LEU A 479 25.04 -3.86 19.77
CA LEU A 479 25.90 -4.61 20.69
C LEU A 479 27.11 -3.75 21.13
N PRO A 480 27.56 -3.84 22.39
CA PRO A 480 28.81 -3.20 22.81
C PRO A 480 30.01 -3.74 22.00
N HIS A 481 30.77 -2.85 21.37
CA HIS A 481 31.90 -3.28 20.52
C HIS A 481 32.99 -4.03 21.30
N ALA A 482 33.26 -3.64 22.54
CA ALA A 482 34.42 -4.10 23.31
C ALA A 482 34.46 -5.61 23.59
N ASN A 483 33.34 -6.34 23.46
CA ASN A 483 33.27 -7.78 23.76
C ASN A 483 32.44 -8.59 22.74
N ALA A 484 31.91 -7.96 21.69
CA ALA A 484 31.09 -8.67 20.72
C ALA A 484 31.97 -9.58 19.86
N THR A 485 31.74 -10.89 19.90
CA THR A 485 32.38 -11.88 19.03
C THR A 485 31.79 -11.83 17.61
N ASP A 486 32.45 -12.43 16.63
CA ASP A 486 31.91 -12.49 15.26
C ASP A 486 30.59 -13.27 15.21
N THR A 487 30.44 -14.28 16.07
CA THR A 487 29.19 -15.02 16.25
C THR A 487 28.07 -14.15 16.82
N ASP A 488 28.36 -13.27 17.79
CA ASP A 488 27.36 -12.34 18.33
C ASP A 488 26.88 -11.37 17.26
N VAL A 489 27.81 -10.82 16.47
CA VAL A 489 27.48 -9.90 15.37
C VAL A 489 26.71 -10.61 14.26
N ALA A 490 27.11 -11.82 13.87
CA ALA A 490 26.38 -12.64 12.91
C ALA A 490 24.96 -12.94 13.42
N SER A 491 24.79 -13.31 14.68
CA SER A 491 23.47 -13.54 15.28
C SER A 491 22.60 -12.28 15.24
N LEU A 492 23.17 -11.12 15.56
CA LEU A 492 22.46 -9.84 15.45
C LEU A 492 22.05 -9.53 14.00
N CYS A 493 22.96 -9.73 13.04
CA CYS A 493 22.66 -9.57 11.61
C CYS A 493 21.49 -10.46 11.18
N TYR A 494 21.48 -11.72 11.61
CA TYR A 494 20.39 -12.64 11.28
C TYR A 494 19.06 -12.21 11.91
N GLN A 495 19.04 -11.85 13.20
CA GLN A 495 17.83 -11.40 13.90
C GLN A 495 17.24 -10.14 13.24
N VAL A 496 18.08 -9.13 12.98
CA VAL A 496 17.62 -7.89 12.34
C VAL A 496 17.12 -8.17 10.92
N ALA A 497 17.80 -9.04 10.16
CA ALA A 497 17.37 -9.44 8.83
C ALA A 497 16.01 -10.15 8.85
N GLN A 498 15.85 -11.11 9.75
CA GLN A 498 14.63 -11.90 9.90
C GLN A 498 13.44 -11.03 10.30
N SER A 499 13.59 -10.20 11.34
CA SER A 499 12.50 -9.33 11.80
C SER A 499 12.09 -8.31 10.74
N ALA A 500 13.05 -7.78 9.98
CA ALA A 500 12.73 -6.85 8.90
C ALA A 500 12.04 -7.53 7.71
N ASP A 501 12.43 -8.76 7.37
CA ASP A 501 11.80 -9.57 6.33
C ASP A 501 10.40 -10.08 6.71
N GLU A 502 10.17 -10.40 7.98
CA GLU A 502 8.85 -10.74 8.52
C GLU A 502 7.92 -9.52 8.46
N LEU A 503 8.39 -8.36 8.95
CA LEU A 503 7.61 -7.12 8.92
C LEU A 503 7.37 -6.63 7.48
N GLU A 504 8.36 -6.76 6.59
CA GLU A 504 8.22 -6.44 5.17
C GLU A 504 7.17 -7.34 4.48
N LEU A 505 7.17 -8.64 4.80
CA LEU A 505 6.18 -9.57 4.29
C LEU A 505 4.78 -9.24 4.80
N GLU A 506 4.63 -8.94 6.08
CA GLU A 506 3.34 -8.62 6.70
C GLU A 506 2.75 -7.33 6.15
N ILE A 507 3.56 -6.27 6.00
CA ILE A 507 3.07 -4.98 5.51
C ILE A 507 2.83 -5.01 3.99
N PHE A 508 3.80 -5.52 3.21
CA PHE A 508 3.86 -5.33 1.76
C PHE A 508 3.67 -6.63 0.94
N GLY A 509 3.56 -7.79 1.58
CA GLY A 509 3.41 -9.08 0.89
C GLY A 509 4.69 -9.64 0.25
N SER A 510 5.87 -9.03 0.51
CA SER A 510 7.18 -9.40 -0.04
C SER A 510 7.26 -9.41 -1.58
N ASP A 511 7.54 -8.25 -2.19
CA ASP A 511 7.73 -8.12 -3.65
C ASP A 511 9.21 -8.25 -4.12
N ARG A 512 10.13 -8.59 -3.22
CA ARG A 512 11.54 -8.74 -3.61
C ARG A 512 11.76 -10.10 -4.28
N ASN A 513 11.48 -10.16 -5.58
CA ASN A 513 12.20 -11.04 -6.49
C ASN A 513 13.66 -10.61 -6.50
N TYR A 514 14.42 -11.20 -5.59
CA TYR A 514 15.80 -10.84 -5.34
C TYR A 514 16.71 -11.90 -5.93
#